data_AF-A0A9P9IZB2-F1
#
_entry.id   AF-A0A9P9IZB2-F1
#
_cell.length_a   1.000
_cell.length_b   1.000
_cell.length_c   1.000
_cell.angle_alpha   90.00
_cell.angle_beta   90.00
_cell.angle_gamma   90.00
#
_symmetry.space_group_name_H-M   'P 1'
#
loop_
_entity.id
_entity.type
_entity.pdbx_description
1 polymer ?
#
loop_
_entity_poly.entity_id
_entity_poly.type
_entity_poly.pdbx_seq_one_letter_code
_entity_poly.pdbx_strand_id
1 'polypeptide(L)'
;MGEIHVCTQIQVPKNLRAQAEVLAIQENIANGHQITAGAPPGPASLAAVTGNKWKNGRTLKVRILNGSDKVKGKVRQYASIWMQYANIEFVFVDSGDAEIRVNVDTSNQSWSYMGTDNLSIPQDQQTMNFGWLNDATGENEFSRVILHEFGHALGCIHEHQSPAAGMDWNEDFVIKYFWDNFQWPREQVIFNIIQTYSGTTTQFSEFDTRSIMLYSYPPEFTKNGFSAPHNTILSDADKSFIAELYPGVDLDIAYFNTLQVRPADRPAEKASSYQQFSKTYENPPSLAVGLNWLDVSKDANIRVTAFADNITKSSAMIHLDAWAGTILHSAGCTWFRKATDDGEFQIGSFSTLEDHSWKNPQQKTSREIKFARPYASPPEVVVWLNSLDMDKNKNWRLKATATNITTTGFTIHLDTWADSVLYSAGAAWIAYPANKSGVTSGSYQTPDGNTQLQNSGTIKFPDGTFQRTPKVLIAFSSLDVDYSRNLRLKLGADSVSTQGMNWHIGGWSDTKLYSAGASYIAFNT
;
A
#
# COMPACT_ATOMS: atom_id res chain seq x y z
N MET A 1 2.10 8.27 45.46
CA MET A 1 2.15 8.34 43.99
C MET A 1 2.55 6.96 43.50
N GLY A 2 1.85 6.42 42.50
CA GLY A 2 2.29 5.16 41.88
C GLY A 2 3.64 5.35 41.19
N GLU A 3 4.41 4.27 41.08
CA GLU A 3 5.70 4.27 40.38
C GLU A 3 5.47 4.56 38.88
N ILE A 4 6.11 5.60 38.34
CA ILE A 4 5.98 5.95 36.92
C ILE A 4 7.01 5.14 36.14
N HIS A 5 6.55 4.26 35.27
CA HIS A 5 7.43 3.54 34.34
C HIS A 5 7.70 4.40 33.10
N VAL A 6 8.95 4.83 32.94
CA VAL A 6 9.37 5.75 31.89
C VAL A 6 10.14 5.02 30.79
N CYS A 7 9.81 5.34 29.54
CA CYS A 7 10.69 5.07 28.41
C CYS A 7 11.85 6.08 28.39
N THR A 8 12.97 5.74 27.76
CA THR A 8 14.07 6.69 27.49
C THR A 8 14.35 6.67 26.01
N GLN A 9 14.29 7.82 25.34
CA GLN A 9 14.72 7.91 23.97
C GLN A 9 16.26 7.85 23.90
N ILE A 10 16.80 6.78 23.32
CA ILE A 10 18.25 6.61 23.15
C ILE A 10 18.69 7.19 21.80
N GLN A 11 19.77 7.97 21.81
CA GLN A 11 20.41 8.46 20.59
C GLN A 11 21.50 7.51 20.11
N VAL A 12 21.67 7.42 18.79
CA VAL A 12 22.82 6.73 18.19
C VAL A 12 24.14 7.32 18.73
N PRO A 13 25.09 6.48 19.18
CA PRO A 13 26.41 6.91 19.61
C PRO A 13 27.07 7.84 18.59
N LYS A 14 27.74 8.91 19.05
CA LYS A 14 28.29 9.95 18.18
C LYS A 14 29.18 9.41 17.06
N ASN A 15 29.94 8.37 17.32
CA ASN A 15 30.83 7.70 16.36
C ASN A 15 30.08 6.91 15.27
N LEU A 16 28.81 6.56 15.47
CA LEU A 16 27.98 5.80 14.53
C LEU A 16 27.01 6.68 13.73
N ARG A 17 26.84 7.96 14.08
CA ARG A 17 25.85 8.85 13.46
C ARG A 17 25.98 8.98 11.94
N ALA A 18 27.19 9.23 11.44
CA ALA A 18 27.43 9.33 10.01
C ALA A 18 27.10 8.02 9.27
N GLN A 19 27.35 6.88 9.90
CA GLN A 19 27.00 5.57 9.36
C GLN A 19 25.47 5.35 9.40
N ALA A 20 24.80 5.75 10.48
CA ALA A 20 23.35 5.66 10.61
C ALA A 20 22.64 6.48 9.53
N GLU A 21 23.10 7.70 9.25
CA GLU A 21 22.56 8.54 8.17
C GLU A 21 22.71 7.86 6.80
N VAL A 22 23.88 7.30 6.50
CA VAL A 22 24.11 6.57 5.23
C VAL A 22 23.20 5.34 5.12
N LEU A 23 23.09 4.55 6.18
CA LEU A 23 22.24 3.35 6.21
C LEU A 23 20.75 3.70 6.09
N ALA A 24 20.30 4.79 6.73
CA ALA A 24 18.93 5.27 6.65
C ALA A 24 18.56 5.65 5.21
N ILE A 25 19.44 6.35 4.50
CA ILE A 25 19.24 6.73 3.09
C ILE A 25 19.26 5.49 2.18
N GLN A 26 20.14 4.52 2.46
CA GLN A 26 20.21 3.26 1.70
C GLN A 26 18.95 2.41 1.87
N GLU A 27 18.43 2.32 3.09
CA GLU A 27 17.18 1.61 3.39
C GLU A 27 16.00 2.32 2.71
N ASN A 28 15.91 3.64 2.84
CA ASN A 28 14.86 4.44 2.24
C ASN A 28 15.40 5.78 1.73
N ILE A 29 15.46 5.94 0.39
CA ILE A 29 16.00 7.14 -0.28
C ILE A 29 15.28 8.43 0.17
N ALA A 30 14.02 8.33 0.59
CA ALA A 30 13.26 9.47 1.11
C ALA A 30 13.85 10.05 2.41
N ASN A 31 14.64 9.27 3.16
CA ASN A 31 15.36 9.75 4.35
C ASN A 31 16.47 10.77 4.00
N GLY A 32 16.97 10.78 2.75
CA GLY A 32 18.01 11.70 2.30
C GLY A 32 17.49 13.00 1.70
N HIS A 33 16.19 13.08 1.42
CA HIS A 33 15.53 14.30 1.00
C HIS A 33 14.94 14.98 2.24
N GLN A 34 15.51 16.11 2.66
CA GLN A 34 14.78 17.02 3.53
C GLN A 34 13.55 17.48 2.75
N ILE A 35 12.37 16.91 3.04
CA ILE A 35 11.12 17.52 2.60
C ILE A 35 11.06 18.87 3.31
N THR A 36 11.43 19.93 2.60
CA THR A 36 11.16 21.30 2.99
C THR A 36 9.66 21.44 3.27
N ALA A 37 9.35 21.79 4.52
CA ALA A 37 8.05 22.09 5.10
C ALA A 37 6.94 22.48 4.12
N GLY A 38 5.74 21.87 4.26
CA GLY A 38 4.54 22.39 3.63
C GLY A 38 3.40 21.43 3.29
N ALA A 39 3.35 20.21 3.83
CA ALA A 39 2.09 19.45 3.77
C ALA A 39 1.07 20.10 4.75
N PRO A 40 -0.17 20.40 4.33
CA PRO A 40 -1.19 20.85 5.27
C PRO A 40 -1.40 19.75 6.34
N PRO A 41 -1.64 20.12 7.61
CA PRO A 41 -1.93 19.13 8.65
C PRO A 41 -3.13 18.28 8.23
N GLY A 42 -2.90 16.96 8.15
CA GLY A 42 -3.95 15.97 7.99
C GLY A 42 -4.65 15.69 9.33
N PRO A 43 -5.88 15.15 9.32
CA PRO A 43 -6.71 14.98 10.52
C PRO A 43 -6.35 13.75 11.41
N ALA A 44 -5.13 13.20 11.32
CA ALA A 44 -4.73 11.95 12.01
C ALA A 44 -3.51 12.17 12.91
N SER A 45 -3.47 11.58 14.13
CA SER A 45 -2.49 11.91 15.18
C SER A 45 -1.30 10.99 15.42
N LEU A 46 -0.07 11.53 15.32
CA LEU A 46 1.24 11.04 15.80
C LEU A 46 2.34 11.93 15.16
N ALA A 47 3.59 11.79 15.60
CA ALA A 47 4.74 12.40 14.91
C ALA A 47 5.90 11.42 14.65
N ALA A 48 6.64 11.60 13.55
CA ALA A 48 7.79 10.77 13.16
C ALA A 48 8.94 11.62 12.61
N VAL A 49 10.19 11.24 12.88
CA VAL A 49 11.38 11.96 12.38
C VAL A 49 11.56 11.69 10.89
N THR A 50 11.56 12.76 10.09
CA THR A 50 11.85 12.71 8.66
C THR A 50 13.35 12.44 8.46
N GLY A 51 13.72 11.17 8.35
CA GLY A 51 15.14 10.76 8.25
C GLY A 51 15.41 9.33 8.71
N ASN A 52 14.51 8.74 9.51
CA ASN A 52 14.74 7.41 10.11
C ASN A 52 13.67 6.37 9.73
N LYS A 53 12.94 6.56 8.61
CA LYS A 53 11.83 5.67 8.24
C LYS A 53 12.36 4.40 7.58
N TRP A 54 11.77 3.25 7.90
CA TRP A 54 11.98 2.02 7.12
C TRP A 54 11.47 2.17 5.69
N LYS A 55 11.89 1.30 4.79
CA LYS A 55 11.24 1.20 3.47
C LYS A 55 9.82 0.68 3.66
N ASN A 56 8.85 1.24 2.92
CA ASN A 56 7.49 0.70 2.95
C ASN A 56 7.46 -0.75 2.44
N GLY A 57 6.73 -1.64 3.13
CA GLY A 57 6.69 -3.08 2.84
C GLY A 57 7.90 -3.88 3.31
N ARG A 58 8.71 -3.32 4.22
CA ARG A 58 9.92 -3.98 4.73
C ARG A 58 9.60 -5.10 5.73
N THR A 59 10.25 -6.25 5.56
CA THR A 59 10.26 -7.35 6.55
C THR A 59 11.44 -7.23 7.52
N LEU A 60 11.19 -6.83 8.77
CA LEU A 60 12.18 -6.64 9.82
C LEU A 60 12.34 -7.92 10.65
N LYS A 61 13.58 -8.41 10.79
CA LYS A 61 13.87 -9.51 11.70
C LYS A 61 13.95 -8.97 13.13
N VAL A 62 13.26 -9.65 14.03
CA VAL A 62 13.26 -9.34 15.47
C VAL A 62 13.84 -10.52 16.23
N ARG A 63 14.94 -10.30 16.96
CA ARG A 63 15.54 -11.32 17.83
C ARG A 63 15.36 -10.94 19.29
N ILE A 64 14.75 -11.82 20.07
CA ILE A 64 14.56 -11.62 21.51
C ILE A 64 15.68 -12.35 22.26
N LEU A 65 16.58 -11.59 22.88
CA LEU A 65 17.86 -12.07 23.40
C LEU A 65 17.72 -12.95 24.66
N ASN A 66 16.77 -12.61 25.52
CA ASN A 66 16.52 -13.23 26.82
C ASN A 66 15.06 -13.03 27.27
N GLY A 67 14.75 -13.37 28.52
CA GLY A 67 13.39 -13.38 29.06
C GLY A 67 12.73 -14.76 29.01
N SER A 68 11.68 -14.94 29.81
CA SER A 68 10.88 -16.17 29.85
C SER A 68 10.08 -16.37 28.56
N ASP A 69 9.61 -17.59 28.32
CA ASP A 69 8.77 -17.89 27.16
C ASP A 69 7.47 -17.09 27.17
N LYS A 70 6.92 -16.80 28.36
CA LYS A 70 5.75 -15.93 28.51
C LYS A 70 6.05 -14.51 28.01
N VAL A 71 7.12 -13.89 28.51
CA VAL A 71 7.49 -12.52 28.09
C VAL A 71 7.80 -12.48 26.59
N LYS A 72 8.57 -13.44 26.07
CA LYS A 72 8.84 -13.57 24.63
C LYS A 72 7.54 -13.70 23.82
N GLY A 73 6.60 -14.52 24.28
CA GLY A 73 5.27 -14.66 23.67
C GLY A 73 4.50 -13.33 23.63
N LYS A 74 4.55 -12.54 24.71
CA LYS A 74 3.90 -11.23 24.79
C LYS A 74 4.54 -10.19 23.89
N VAL A 75 5.88 -10.16 23.81
CA VAL A 75 6.60 -9.30 22.84
C VAL A 75 6.12 -9.61 21.43
N ARG A 76 6.08 -10.90 21.03
CA ARG A 76 5.56 -11.30 19.72
C ARG A 76 4.12 -10.86 19.50
N GLN A 77 3.25 -11.10 20.48
CA GLN A 77 1.83 -10.76 20.41
C GLN A 77 1.59 -9.27 20.18
N TYR A 78 2.15 -8.41 21.05
CA TYR A 78 1.83 -6.99 21.05
C TYR A 78 2.60 -6.20 19.98
N ALA A 79 3.85 -6.55 19.69
CA ALA A 79 4.58 -5.94 18.57
C ALA A 79 3.86 -6.15 17.24
N SER A 80 3.30 -7.35 17.03
CA SER A 80 2.57 -7.72 15.81
C SER A 80 1.31 -6.90 15.56
N ILE A 81 0.77 -6.18 16.56
CA ILE A 81 -0.42 -5.33 16.39
C ILE A 81 -0.14 -4.19 15.41
N TRP A 82 1.09 -3.63 15.40
CA TRP A 82 1.46 -2.58 14.45
C TRP A 82 1.31 -3.02 13.00
N MET A 83 1.57 -4.30 12.68
CA MET A 83 1.45 -4.85 11.32
C MET A 83 0.01 -4.85 10.78
N GLN A 84 -1.00 -4.65 11.63
CA GLN A 84 -2.39 -4.53 11.21
C GLN A 84 -2.68 -3.18 10.51
N TYR A 85 -1.83 -2.19 10.75
CA TYR A 85 -2.03 -0.80 10.31
C TYR A 85 -0.86 -0.27 9.48
N ALA A 86 0.36 -0.73 9.79
CA ALA A 86 1.58 -0.39 9.08
C ALA A 86 1.94 -1.47 8.06
N ASN A 87 2.31 -1.08 6.85
CA ASN A 87 2.92 -1.95 5.87
C ASN A 87 4.39 -2.26 6.20
N ILE A 88 4.58 -2.97 7.30
CA ILE A 88 5.85 -3.51 7.81
C ILE A 88 5.55 -4.90 8.34
N GLU A 89 6.45 -5.84 8.13
CA GLU A 89 6.34 -7.21 8.64
C GLU A 89 7.43 -7.46 9.69
N PHE A 90 7.06 -8.04 10.83
CA PHE A 90 8.00 -8.51 11.85
C PHE A 90 8.16 -10.02 11.76
N VAL A 91 9.37 -10.49 11.48
CA VAL A 91 9.74 -11.91 11.50
C VAL A 91 10.59 -12.19 12.73
N PHE A 92 10.06 -12.96 13.67
CA PHE A 92 10.80 -13.31 14.88
C PHE A 92 11.76 -14.46 14.60
N VAL A 93 13.04 -14.24 14.90
CA VAL A 93 14.12 -15.21 14.68
C VAL A 93 14.81 -15.57 15.99
N ASP A 94 15.21 -16.84 16.11
CA ASP A 94 15.89 -17.32 17.32
C ASP A 94 17.43 -17.16 17.23
N SER A 95 17.97 -16.97 16.03
CA SER A 95 19.41 -16.83 15.79
C SER A 95 19.72 -16.02 14.52
N GLY A 96 21.00 -15.65 14.36
CA GLY A 96 21.49 -14.85 13.24
C GLY A 96 21.31 -13.34 13.42
N ASP A 97 21.68 -12.61 12.37
CA ASP A 97 21.56 -11.16 12.32
C ASP A 97 20.09 -10.73 12.27
N ALA A 98 19.76 -9.66 12.99
CA ALA A 98 18.42 -9.11 13.08
C ALA A 98 18.48 -7.59 13.19
N GLU A 99 17.55 -6.88 12.54
CA GLU A 99 17.49 -5.42 12.62
C GLU A 99 17.10 -4.96 14.03
N ILE A 100 16.09 -5.60 14.65
CA ILE A 100 15.62 -5.27 15.99
C ILE A 100 16.05 -6.37 16.97
N ARG A 101 16.73 -5.99 18.06
CA ARG A 101 17.31 -6.92 19.04
C ARG A 101 16.84 -6.54 20.43
N VAL A 102 15.89 -7.31 20.96
CA VAL A 102 15.15 -7.01 22.19
C VAL A 102 15.80 -7.68 23.40
N ASN A 103 16.23 -6.90 24.37
CA ASN A 103 16.65 -7.36 25.69
C ASN A 103 15.53 -7.18 26.72
N VAL A 104 15.45 -8.10 27.67
CA VAL A 104 14.53 -8.08 28.80
C VAL A 104 15.37 -8.23 30.06
N ASP A 105 15.34 -7.23 30.93
CA ASP A 105 16.08 -7.21 32.18
C ASP A 105 15.26 -6.59 33.32
N THR A 106 15.94 -6.32 34.44
CA THR A 106 15.37 -5.71 35.65
C THR A 106 16.00 -4.35 35.94
N SER A 107 16.47 -3.64 34.91
CA SER A 107 17.13 -2.33 35.04
C SER A 107 16.18 -1.19 35.35
N ASN A 108 14.87 -1.46 35.33
CA ASN A 108 13.79 -0.48 35.41
C ASN A 108 13.84 0.60 34.29
N GLN A 109 14.45 0.28 33.16
CA GLN A 109 14.56 1.17 32.00
C GLN A 109 14.05 0.47 30.75
N SER A 110 13.06 1.04 30.08
CA SER A 110 12.63 0.59 28.74
C SER A 110 12.99 1.65 27.70
N TRP A 111 13.39 1.21 26.52
CA TRP A 111 13.82 2.09 25.45
C TRP A 111 13.95 1.36 24.11
N SER A 112 13.95 2.11 23.01
CA SER A 112 14.29 1.63 21.67
C SER A 112 15.10 2.68 20.90
N TYR A 113 16.01 2.23 20.03
CA TYR A 113 16.49 3.09 18.93
C TYR A 113 15.36 3.37 17.94
N MET A 114 15.47 4.49 17.24
CA MET A 114 14.41 5.01 16.39
C MET A 114 14.54 4.54 14.94
N GLY A 115 13.55 3.79 14.44
CA GLY A 115 13.48 3.45 13.02
C GLY A 115 14.78 2.84 12.48
N THR A 116 15.32 3.37 11.38
CA THR A 116 16.54 2.85 10.73
C THR A 116 17.83 3.03 11.53
N ASP A 117 17.83 3.77 12.66
CA ASP A 117 18.99 3.85 13.56
C ASP A 117 19.44 2.46 14.03
N ASN A 118 18.48 1.55 14.16
CA ASN A 118 18.69 0.13 14.49
C ASN A 118 19.74 -0.55 13.58
N LEU A 119 19.87 -0.13 12.32
CA LEU A 119 20.81 -0.69 11.34
C LEU A 119 22.27 -0.37 11.66
N SER A 120 22.53 0.73 12.37
CA SER A 120 23.88 1.18 12.69
C SER A 120 24.47 0.49 13.93
N ILE A 121 23.62 -0.15 14.73
CA ILE A 121 24.03 -0.76 16.00
C ILE A 121 24.65 -2.14 15.72
N PRO A 122 25.82 -2.47 16.32
CA PRO A 122 26.44 -3.79 16.19
C PRO A 122 25.48 -4.95 16.52
N GLN A 123 25.63 -6.07 15.80
CA GLN A 123 24.74 -7.24 15.89
C GLN A 123 24.82 -7.98 17.24
N ASP A 124 25.90 -7.77 18.00
CA ASP A 124 26.11 -8.29 19.35
C ASP A 124 25.50 -7.40 20.45
N GLN A 125 24.97 -6.23 20.10
CA GLN A 125 24.34 -5.30 21.03
C GLN A 125 22.82 -5.26 20.84
N GLN A 126 22.07 -5.02 21.92
CA GLN A 126 20.62 -4.83 21.88
C GLN A 126 20.25 -3.48 21.23
N THR A 127 19.09 -3.42 20.59
CA THR A 127 18.53 -2.17 20.06
C THR A 127 17.26 -1.71 20.75
N MET A 128 16.72 -2.55 21.62
CA MET A 128 15.55 -2.28 22.44
C MET A 128 15.71 -2.98 23.78
N ASN A 129 15.22 -2.35 24.85
CA ASN A 129 15.20 -2.91 26.20
C ASN A 129 13.81 -2.84 26.83
N PHE A 130 13.44 -3.88 27.57
CA PHE A 130 12.31 -3.88 28.48
C PHE A 130 12.81 -4.14 29.91
N GLY A 131 12.71 -3.13 30.77
CA GLY A 131 13.40 -3.12 32.07
C GLY A 131 12.64 -3.67 33.26
N TRP A 132 11.37 -4.06 33.10
CA TRP A 132 10.51 -4.53 34.20
C TRP A 132 9.51 -5.62 33.80
N LEU A 133 9.51 -6.08 32.54
CA LEU A 133 8.58 -7.11 32.08
C LEU A 133 9.01 -8.49 32.58
N ASN A 134 8.11 -9.17 33.30
CA ASN A 134 8.33 -10.48 33.88
C ASN A 134 7.04 -11.32 33.90
N ASP A 135 7.09 -12.55 34.44
CA ASP A 135 5.95 -13.46 34.43
C ASP A 135 4.76 -13.00 35.27
N ALA A 136 4.96 -12.08 36.21
CA ALA A 136 3.90 -11.49 37.02
C ALA A 136 3.32 -10.21 36.39
N THR A 137 3.89 -9.68 35.30
CA THR A 137 3.40 -8.49 34.62
C THR A 137 1.98 -8.72 34.08
N GLY A 138 1.09 -7.73 34.29
CA GLY A 138 -0.29 -7.76 33.79
C GLY A 138 -0.39 -7.42 32.30
N GLU A 139 -1.48 -7.87 31.65
CA GLU A 139 -1.70 -7.72 30.21
C GLU A 139 -1.67 -6.25 29.73
N ASN A 140 -2.27 -5.34 30.51
CA ASN A 140 -2.29 -3.92 30.15
C ASN A 140 -0.88 -3.31 30.09
N GLU A 141 0.01 -3.74 30.97
CA GLU A 141 1.39 -3.24 31.00
C GLU A 141 2.24 -3.85 29.89
N PHE A 142 2.04 -5.15 29.58
CA PHE A 142 2.62 -5.74 28.38
C PHE A 142 2.19 -4.99 27.12
N SER A 143 0.88 -4.77 26.96
CA SER A 143 0.31 -4.05 25.83
C SER A 143 0.91 -2.66 25.71
N ARG A 144 0.88 -1.88 26.80
CA ARG A 144 1.39 -0.51 26.83
C ARG A 144 2.84 -0.42 26.39
N VAL A 145 3.72 -1.09 27.12
CA VAL A 145 5.17 -0.89 26.97
C VAL A 145 5.64 -1.48 25.64
N ILE A 146 5.15 -2.66 25.25
CA ILE A 146 5.57 -3.28 23.99
C ILE A 146 5.08 -2.47 22.79
N LEU A 147 3.83 -2.01 22.79
CA LEU A 147 3.34 -1.17 21.69
C LEU A 147 4.14 0.14 21.58
N HIS A 148 4.44 0.78 22.73
CA HIS A 148 5.20 2.02 22.79
C HIS A 148 6.61 1.87 22.22
N GLU A 149 7.39 0.90 22.71
CA GLU A 149 8.78 0.72 22.25
C GLU A 149 8.84 0.30 20.78
N PHE A 150 7.90 -0.53 20.31
CA PHE A 150 7.82 -0.85 18.88
C PHE A 150 7.35 0.33 18.03
N GLY A 151 6.62 1.30 18.58
CA GLY A 151 6.34 2.59 17.93
C GLY A 151 7.64 3.35 17.63
N HIS A 152 8.57 3.42 18.60
CA HIS A 152 9.90 3.99 18.36
C HIS A 152 10.71 3.20 17.33
N ALA A 153 10.69 1.87 17.40
CA ALA A 153 11.35 1.03 16.41
C ALA A 153 10.80 1.25 14.98
N LEU A 154 9.57 1.74 14.84
CA LEU A 154 8.95 2.15 13.58
C LEU A 154 9.17 3.63 13.22
N GLY A 155 9.78 4.43 14.10
CA GLY A 155 10.13 5.83 13.84
C GLY A 155 9.20 6.86 14.47
N CYS A 156 8.23 6.45 15.30
CA CYS A 156 7.38 7.37 16.04
C CYS A 156 8.14 8.05 17.18
N ILE A 157 7.87 9.33 17.41
CA ILE A 157 8.35 10.09 18.57
C ILE A 157 7.28 10.12 19.67
N HIS A 158 7.63 10.64 20.85
CA HIS A 158 6.64 10.83 21.91
C HIS A 158 5.65 11.94 21.56
N GLU A 159 4.37 11.72 21.85
CA GLU A 159 3.28 12.61 21.47
C GLU A 159 3.40 14.00 22.12
N HIS A 160 3.86 14.08 23.37
CA HIS A 160 4.08 15.35 24.07
C HIS A 160 5.24 16.18 23.51
N GLN A 161 6.10 15.59 22.68
CA GLN A 161 7.18 16.28 21.98
C GLN A 161 6.79 16.71 20.56
N SER A 162 5.56 16.39 20.13
CA SER A 162 5.00 16.89 18.87
C SER A 162 4.97 18.42 18.85
N PRO A 163 5.27 19.08 17.72
CA PRO A 163 5.10 20.52 17.58
C PRO A 163 3.68 21.01 17.91
N ALA A 164 2.67 20.14 17.79
CA ALA A 164 1.27 20.45 18.09
C ALA A 164 0.89 20.32 19.58
N ALA A 165 1.75 19.75 20.42
CA ALA A 165 1.39 19.43 21.81
C ALA A 165 1.22 20.68 22.70
N GLY A 166 2.03 21.73 22.48
CA GLY A 166 1.91 23.00 23.19
C GLY A 166 1.99 22.88 24.73
N MET A 167 2.75 21.91 25.24
CA MET A 167 2.80 21.56 26.66
C MET A 167 3.32 22.70 27.55
N ASP A 168 2.54 23.10 28.57
CA ASP A 168 2.97 24.07 29.59
C ASP A 168 3.60 23.35 30.80
N TRP A 169 4.81 22.82 30.58
CA TRP A 169 5.55 22.07 31.59
C TRP A 169 5.92 22.93 32.80
N ASN A 170 5.77 22.35 33.99
CA ASN A 170 6.39 22.82 35.21
C ASN A 170 7.84 22.31 35.27
N GLU A 171 8.73 22.89 34.45
CA GLU A 171 10.08 22.38 34.21
C GLU A 171 10.87 22.10 35.50
N ASP A 172 10.82 23.00 36.48
CA ASP A 172 11.54 22.84 37.75
C ASP A 172 11.05 21.62 38.53
N PHE A 173 9.73 21.38 38.55
CA PHE A 173 9.16 20.20 39.16
C PHE A 173 9.55 18.93 38.41
N VAL A 174 9.42 18.94 37.08
CA VAL A 174 9.76 17.78 36.22
C VAL A 174 11.23 17.40 36.40
N ILE A 175 12.14 18.37 36.31
CA ILE A 175 13.59 18.13 36.47
C ILE A 175 13.91 17.61 37.87
N LYS A 176 13.31 18.20 38.91
CA LYS A 176 13.47 17.72 40.28
C LYS A 176 12.94 16.29 40.45
N TYR A 177 11.76 16.00 39.93
CA TYR A 177 11.14 14.68 40.03
C TYR A 177 12.01 13.60 39.39
N PHE A 178 12.49 13.83 38.17
CA PHE A 178 13.32 12.86 37.46
C PHE A 178 14.73 12.71 38.07
N TRP A 179 15.29 13.78 38.65
CA TRP A 179 16.51 13.66 39.45
C TRP A 179 16.28 12.81 40.69
N ASP A 180 15.27 13.13 41.50
CA ASP A 180 15.02 12.46 42.78
C ASP A 180 14.70 10.97 42.61
N ASN A 181 13.96 10.59 41.56
CA ASN A 181 13.46 9.23 41.37
C ASN A 181 14.31 8.38 40.39
N PHE A 182 14.95 8.99 39.39
CA PHE A 182 15.67 8.25 38.33
C PHE A 182 17.13 8.69 38.17
N GLN A 183 17.59 9.70 38.93
CA GLN A 183 18.92 10.29 38.82
C GLN A 183 19.23 10.82 37.40
N TRP A 184 18.21 11.24 36.66
CA TRP A 184 18.41 11.80 35.32
C TRP A 184 18.99 13.21 35.42
N PRO A 185 20.12 13.49 34.75
CA PRO A 185 20.65 14.85 34.66
C PRO A 185 19.66 15.75 33.90
N ARG A 186 19.72 17.05 34.19
CA ARG A 186 18.85 18.07 33.59
C ARG A 186 18.72 17.95 32.07
N GLU A 187 19.84 17.75 31.38
CA GLU A 187 19.91 17.63 29.93
C GLU A 187 19.11 16.44 29.39
N GLN A 188 19.13 15.31 30.10
CA GLN A 188 18.36 14.13 29.75
C GLN A 188 16.85 14.36 29.94
N VAL A 189 16.46 15.04 31.02
CA VAL A 189 15.05 15.40 31.25
C VAL A 189 14.55 16.36 30.17
N ILE A 190 15.36 17.36 29.82
CA ILE A 190 15.02 18.28 28.75
C ILE A 190 14.83 17.51 27.44
N PHE A 191 15.77 16.66 27.07
CA PHE A 191 15.71 15.91 25.81
C PHE A 191 14.53 14.95 25.71
N ASN A 192 14.21 14.21 26.79
CA ASN A 192 13.19 13.16 26.75
C ASN A 192 11.77 13.68 27.06
N ILE A 193 11.65 14.74 27.86
CA ILE A 193 10.35 15.18 28.41
C ILE A 193 9.97 16.57 27.90
N ILE A 194 10.85 17.55 27.98
CA ILE A 194 10.47 18.96 27.81
C ILE A 194 10.56 19.40 26.34
N GLN A 195 11.61 18.97 25.64
CA GLN A 195 11.93 19.44 24.30
C GLN A 195 10.86 19.00 23.29
N THR A 196 10.38 19.95 22.50
CA THR A 196 9.56 19.69 21.31
C THR A 196 10.43 19.55 20.07
N TYR A 197 10.02 18.69 19.15
CA TYR A 197 10.65 18.60 17.84
C TYR A 197 10.27 19.80 16.97
N SER A 198 11.10 20.11 15.98
CA SER A 198 10.75 21.10 14.96
C SER A 198 9.73 20.51 14.00
N GLY A 199 8.71 21.30 13.63
CA GLY A 199 7.78 20.94 12.56
C GLY A 199 8.43 20.85 11.18
N THR A 200 9.67 21.32 11.02
CA THR A 200 10.45 21.18 9.78
C THR A 200 11.15 19.83 9.65
N THR A 201 11.28 19.07 10.73
CA THR A 201 12.00 17.78 10.80
C THR A 201 11.11 16.63 11.25
N THR A 202 9.80 16.88 11.35
CA THR A 202 8.81 15.90 11.77
C THR A 202 7.61 15.95 10.84
N GLN A 203 7.10 14.77 10.49
CA GLN A 203 5.73 14.64 10.00
C GLN A 203 4.88 14.46 11.24
N PHE A 204 3.94 15.38 11.49
CA PHE A 204 3.14 15.41 12.71
C PHE A 204 1.72 15.85 12.42
N SER A 205 0.90 15.79 13.46
CA SER A 205 -0.54 15.92 13.44
C SER A 205 -1.09 16.85 14.53
N GLU A 206 -2.42 16.90 14.69
CA GLU A 206 -3.03 17.35 15.96
C GLU A 206 -2.59 16.47 17.14
N PHE A 207 -2.57 17.05 18.34
CA PHE A 207 -2.17 16.37 19.58
C PHE A 207 -3.25 15.40 20.08
N ASP A 208 -2.88 14.14 20.34
CA ASP A 208 -3.79 13.11 20.84
C ASP A 208 -3.46 12.63 22.26
N THR A 209 -4.36 12.99 23.17
CA THR A 209 -4.30 12.57 24.58
C THR A 209 -4.41 11.06 24.80
N ARG A 210 -4.86 10.31 23.79
CA ARG A 210 -5.03 8.84 23.84
C ARG A 210 -3.92 8.07 23.13
N SER A 211 -2.94 8.75 22.53
CA SER A 211 -1.85 8.10 21.81
C SER A 211 -1.08 7.16 22.71
N ILE A 212 -0.72 5.99 22.19
CA ILE A 212 0.19 5.05 22.86
C ILE A 212 1.57 5.66 23.09
N MET A 213 1.94 6.68 22.30
CA MET A 213 3.23 7.37 22.38
C MET A 213 3.22 8.54 23.38
N LEU A 214 2.10 8.81 24.05
CA LEU A 214 2.01 9.80 25.12
C LEU A 214 2.45 9.19 26.46
N TYR A 215 3.42 9.82 27.15
CA TYR A 215 3.72 9.44 28.53
C TYR A 215 2.55 9.72 29.44
N SER A 216 2.30 8.83 30.39
CA SER A 216 1.47 9.19 31.53
C SER A 216 2.30 10.00 32.53
N TYR A 217 1.79 11.16 32.92
CA TYR A 217 2.37 12.00 33.95
C TYR A 217 1.28 12.67 34.79
N PRO A 218 1.57 12.90 36.09
CA PRO A 218 0.60 13.45 37.02
C PRO A 218 0.42 14.97 36.80
N PRO A 219 -0.68 15.56 37.31
CA PRO A 219 -1.02 16.96 37.03
C PRO A 219 0.04 17.97 37.50
N GLU A 220 0.88 17.62 38.47
CA GLU A 220 1.97 18.45 38.98
C GLU A 220 3.06 18.74 37.95
N PHE A 221 3.14 17.92 36.89
CA PHE A 221 4.13 18.09 35.81
C PHE A 221 3.80 19.28 34.91
N THR A 222 2.57 19.78 34.92
CA THR A 222 2.14 20.90 34.08
C THR A 222 1.63 22.06 34.94
N LYS A 223 1.80 23.29 34.49
CA LYS A 223 1.34 24.46 35.27
C LYS A 223 -0.18 24.62 35.25
N ASN A 224 -0.84 24.08 34.24
CA ASN A 224 -2.29 24.12 34.07
C ASN A 224 -3.00 22.90 34.69
N GLY A 225 -2.28 21.97 35.32
CA GLY A 225 -2.84 20.77 35.94
C GLY A 225 -3.30 19.71 34.95
N PHE A 226 -2.90 19.81 33.67
CA PHE A 226 -3.10 18.74 32.70
C PHE A 226 -2.31 17.50 33.12
N SER A 227 -2.97 16.35 33.08
CA SER A 227 -2.37 15.03 33.32
C SER A 227 -2.65 14.13 32.14
N ALA A 228 -1.68 13.30 31.79
CA ALA A 228 -1.82 12.38 30.68
C ALA A 228 -2.29 10.99 31.16
N PRO A 229 -3.33 10.42 30.52
CA PRO A 229 -3.90 9.15 30.93
C PRO A 229 -2.92 7.99 30.70
N HIS A 230 -3.21 6.85 31.33
CA HIS A 230 -2.45 5.62 31.14
C HIS A 230 -2.97 4.86 29.91
N ASN A 231 -2.49 5.24 28.73
CA ASN A 231 -2.86 4.61 27.46
C ASN A 231 -2.19 3.24 27.33
N THR A 232 -2.97 2.21 27.00
CA THR A 232 -2.49 0.81 26.98
C THR A 232 -2.73 0.12 25.64
N ILE A 233 -3.34 0.82 24.68
CA ILE A 233 -3.67 0.33 23.34
C ILE A 233 -3.41 1.44 22.31
N LEU A 234 -3.32 1.10 21.03
CA LEU A 234 -3.25 2.08 19.94
C LEU A 234 -4.55 2.88 19.85
N SER A 235 -4.44 4.21 19.83
CA SER A 235 -5.55 5.10 19.50
C SER A 235 -5.93 4.96 18.02
N ASP A 236 -7.10 5.45 17.61
CA ASP A 236 -7.50 5.43 16.19
C ASP A 236 -6.58 6.31 15.33
N ALA A 237 -6.00 7.29 15.97
CA ALA A 237 -5.16 8.27 15.35
C ALA A 237 -3.71 7.72 15.25
N ASP A 238 -3.26 6.92 16.24
CA ASP A 238 -2.04 6.11 16.13
C ASP A 238 -2.08 5.19 14.89
N LYS A 239 -3.21 4.48 14.73
CA LYS A 239 -3.46 3.56 13.61
C LYS A 239 -3.46 4.29 12.27
N SER A 240 -4.08 5.47 12.23
CA SER A 240 -4.20 6.26 10.99
C SER A 240 -2.86 6.82 10.57
N PHE A 241 -2.09 7.40 11.50
CA PHE A 241 -0.79 7.95 11.20
C PHE A 241 0.22 6.88 10.81
N ILE A 242 0.26 5.72 11.49
CA ILE A 242 1.18 4.66 11.09
C ILE A 242 0.82 4.09 9.71
N ALA A 243 -0.46 4.09 9.34
CA ALA A 243 -0.91 3.77 8.00
C ALA A 243 -0.56 4.87 6.97
N GLU A 244 -0.37 6.13 7.38
CA GLU A 244 0.20 7.15 6.48
C GLU A 244 1.72 7.01 6.36
N LEU A 245 2.38 6.64 7.48
CA LEU A 245 3.83 6.48 7.56
C LEU A 245 4.31 5.27 6.76
N TYR A 246 3.56 4.17 6.86
CA TYR A 246 3.77 2.92 6.15
C TYR A 246 2.46 2.48 5.49
N PRO A 247 2.09 3.10 4.36
CA PRO A 247 0.82 2.81 3.70
C PRO A 247 0.69 1.33 3.37
N GLY A 248 -0.36 0.76 3.98
CA GLY A 248 -0.87 -0.58 3.75
C GLY A 248 -0.82 -0.92 2.28
N VAL A 249 -0.14 -2.03 1.95
CA VAL A 249 -0.56 -2.81 0.80
C VAL A 249 -1.97 -3.25 1.16
N ASP A 250 -2.98 -2.62 0.58
CA ASP A 250 -4.37 -3.07 0.64
C ASP A 250 -4.39 -4.61 0.56
N LEU A 251 -4.85 -5.33 1.58
CA LEU A 251 -4.87 -6.81 1.51
C LEU A 251 -5.85 -7.31 0.43
N ASP A 252 -6.63 -6.37 -0.13
CA ASP A 252 -7.34 -6.47 -1.40
C ASP A 252 -6.71 -5.61 -2.50
N ILE A 253 -5.37 -5.51 -2.58
CA ILE A 253 -4.70 -4.86 -3.71
C ILE A 253 -5.17 -5.60 -4.94
N ALA A 254 -6.02 -4.94 -5.70
CA ALA A 254 -6.42 -5.35 -7.03
C ALA A 254 -5.28 -5.07 -8.00
N TYR A 255 -4.09 -5.60 -7.73
CA TYR A 255 -2.92 -5.43 -8.56
C TYR A 255 -1.90 -6.54 -8.34
N PHE A 256 -1.49 -7.17 -9.43
CA PHE A 256 -0.35 -8.08 -9.46
C PHE A 256 0.59 -7.63 -10.57
N ASN A 257 1.89 -7.64 -10.31
CA ASN A 257 2.92 -7.45 -11.32
C ASN A 257 3.92 -8.58 -11.25
N THR A 258 4.32 -9.12 -12.40
CA THR A 258 5.28 -10.23 -12.47
C THR A 258 6.63 -9.89 -11.81
N LEU A 259 6.99 -8.61 -11.72
CA LEU A 259 8.19 -8.11 -11.03
C LEU A 259 8.20 -8.44 -9.52
N GLN A 260 7.04 -8.73 -8.93
CA GLN A 260 6.92 -9.14 -7.54
C GLN A 260 7.42 -10.58 -7.30
N VAL A 261 7.36 -11.43 -8.34
CA VAL A 261 7.71 -12.86 -8.23
C VAL A 261 8.94 -13.24 -9.05
N ARG A 262 9.39 -12.38 -9.97
CA ARG A 262 10.62 -12.56 -10.76
C ARG A 262 11.14 -11.24 -11.35
N PRO A 263 12.46 -11.06 -11.51
CA PRO A 263 13.01 -9.87 -12.17
C PRO A 263 12.79 -9.87 -13.69
N ALA A 264 12.84 -8.69 -14.32
CA ALA A 264 12.53 -8.49 -15.76
C ALA A 264 13.54 -9.13 -16.73
N ASP A 265 14.78 -9.30 -16.28
CA ASP A 265 15.89 -9.91 -17.03
C ASP A 265 15.83 -11.44 -17.03
N ARG A 266 14.91 -12.03 -16.26
CA ARG A 266 14.61 -13.47 -16.23
C ARG A 266 13.15 -13.71 -16.64
N PRO A 267 12.82 -13.50 -17.92
CA PRO A 267 11.46 -13.70 -18.42
C PRO A 267 11.01 -15.16 -18.23
N ALA A 268 9.74 -15.35 -17.91
CA ALA A 268 9.10 -16.65 -17.84
C ALA A 268 7.71 -16.55 -18.47
N GLU A 269 7.29 -17.64 -19.14
CA GLU A 269 5.97 -17.73 -19.75
C GLU A 269 4.85 -17.67 -18.72
N LYS A 270 5.09 -18.13 -17.49
CA LYS A 270 4.06 -18.15 -16.44
C LYS A 270 4.48 -17.33 -15.24
N ALA A 271 3.52 -16.61 -14.66
CA ALA A 271 3.70 -15.92 -13.40
C ALA A 271 2.38 -15.89 -12.66
N SER A 272 2.41 -16.29 -11.39
CA SER A 272 1.23 -16.32 -10.55
C SER A 272 1.51 -15.73 -9.18
N SER A 273 0.52 -15.08 -8.60
CA SER A 273 0.56 -14.61 -7.21
C SER A 273 -0.64 -15.15 -6.43
N TYR A 274 -0.38 -15.58 -5.20
CA TYR A 274 -1.43 -15.92 -4.25
C TYR A 274 -2.00 -14.63 -3.67
N GLN A 275 -3.29 -14.42 -3.86
CA GLN A 275 -4.00 -13.28 -3.30
C GLN A 275 -4.93 -13.73 -2.19
N GLN A 276 -4.64 -13.31 -0.96
CA GLN A 276 -5.58 -13.42 0.15
C GLN A 276 -6.65 -12.33 0.01
N PHE A 277 -7.90 -12.62 0.41
CA PHE A 277 -8.96 -11.63 0.52
C PHE A 277 -9.01 -11.04 1.92
N SER A 278 -9.37 -9.76 2.03
CA SER A 278 -9.56 -9.05 3.31
C SER A 278 -10.61 -9.68 4.23
N LYS A 279 -11.54 -10.45 3.67
CA LYS A 279 -12.56 -11.20 4.39
C LYS A 279 -12.81 -12.56 3.76
N THR A 280 -13.41 -13.46 4.54
CA THR A 280 -13.95 -14.72 4.04
C THR A 280 -15.39 -14.52 3.59
N TYR A 281 -15.70 -14.83 2.35
CA TYR A 281 -17.04 -14.75 1.76
C TYR A 281 -17.85 -16.02 2.04
N GLU A 282 -19.18 -15.93 1.97
CA GLU A 282 -20.04 -17.11 2.08
C GLU A 282 -19.82 -18.08 0.92
N ASN A 283 -19.60 -17.54 -0.28
CA ASN A 283 -19.30 -18.26 -1.52
C ASN A 283 -18.11 -17.60 -2.23
N PRO A 284 -17.32 -18.35 -3.03
CA PRO A 284 -16.22 -17.77 -3.79
C PRO A 284 -16.69 -16.59 -4.65
N PRO A 285 -16.08 -15.40 -4.53
CA PRO A 285 -16.44 -14.24 -5.33
C PRO A 285 -16.03 -14.44 -6.79
N SER A 286 -16.52 -13.57 -7.67
CA SER A 286 -16.07 -13.48 -9.05
C SER A 286 -15.10 -12.31 -9.22
N LEU A 287 -14.14 -12.44 -10.13
CA LEU A 287 -13.13 -11.42 -10.42
C LEU A 287 -13.14 -11.05 -11.90
N ALA A 288 -13.29 -9.76 -12.20
CA ALA A 288 -13.06 -9.20 -13.52
C ALA A 288 -11.61 -8.74 -13.58
N VAL A 289 -10.72 -9.54 -14.15
CA VAL A 289 -9.28 -9.23 -14.25
C VAL A 289 -9.03 -8.40 -15.51
N GLY A 290 -8.12 -7.42 -15.46
CA GLY A 290 -7.76 -6.57 -16.59
C GLY A 290 -6.27 -6.24 -16.61
N LEU A 291 -5.66 -6.22 -17.79
CA LEU A 291 -4.25 -5.89 -17.99
C LEU A 291 -4.03 -4.39 -17.80
N ASN A 292 -2.95 -4.01 -17.11
CA ASN A 292 -2.60 -2.59 -16.88
C ASN A 292 -1.10 -2.27 -17.04
N TRP A 293 -0.27 -3.29 -17.32
CA TRP A 293 1.14 -3.15 -17.66
C TRP A 293 1.55 -4.27 -18.63
N LEU A 294 2.32 -3.93 -19.66
CA LEU A 294 2.88 -4.85 -20.64
C LEU A 294 4.32 -4.45 -20.97
N ASP A 295 5.26 -5.40 -20.87
CA ASP A 295 6.63 -5.35 -21.43
C ASP A 295 6.90 -6.67 -22.14
N VAL A 296 6.67 -6.67 -23.45
CA VAL A 296 6.67 -7.86 -24.29
C VAL A 296 7.64 -7.67 -25.45
N SER A 297 8.53 -8.64 -25.67
CA SER A 297 9.42 -8.60 -26.83
C SER A 297 8.65 -8.67 -28.14
N LYS A 298 9.11 -7.90 -29.13
CA LYS A 298 8.63 -7.95 -30.53
C LYS A 298 8.99 -9.24 -31.28
N ASP A 299 9.89 -10.06 -30.74
CA ASP A 299 10.52 -11.14 -31.52
C ASP A 299 9.58 -12.35 -31.75
N ALA A 300 8.46 -12.38 -31.02
CA ALA A 300 7.35 -13.32 -31.17
C ALA A 300 6.00 -12.56 -31.19
N ASN A 301 4.92 -13.26 -31.51
CA ASN A 301 3.58 -12.68 -31.43
C ASN A 301 3.31 -12.17 -30.01
N ILE A 302 2.53 -11.10 -29.89
CA ILE A 302 2.19 -10.56 -28.57
C ILE A 302 1.05 -11.41 -28.01
N ARG A 303 1.40 -12.29 -27.09
CA ARG A 303 0.51 -13.26 -26.46
C ARG A 303 0.59 -13.15 -24.96
N VAL A 304 -0.38 -12.48 -24.37
CA VAL A 304 -0.44 -12.23 -22.93
C VAL A 304 -1.87 -12.39 -22.46
N THR A 305 -2.07 -13.07 -21.34
CA THR A 305 -3.37 -13.22 -20.69
C THR A 305 -3.25 -12.96 -19.19
N ALA A 306 -4.27 -12.32 -18.62
CA ALA A 306 -4.46 -12.11 -17.20
C ALA A 306 -5.78 -12.75 -16.77
N PHE A 307 -5.73 -13.64 -15.79
CA PHE A 307 -6.90 -14.32 -15.28
C PHE A 307 -6.73 -14.71 -13.82
N ALA A 308 -7.83 -15.09 -13.18
CA ALA A 308 -7.84 -15.65 -11.84
C ALA A 308 -8.34 -17.08 -11.88
N ASP A 309 -7.69 -17.98 -11.14
CA ASP A 309 -8.17 -19.34 -10.89
C ASP A 309 -8.07 -19.69 -9.40
N ASN A 310 -8.45 -20.92 -9.05
CA ASN A 310 -8.44 -21.41 -7.68
C ASN A 310 -9.10 -20.44 -6.68
N ILE A 311 -10.20 -19.82 -7.10
CA ILE A 311 -10.90 -18.81 -6.32
C ILE A 311 -11.66 -19.51 -5.20
N THR A 312 -11.26 -19.26 -3.97
CA THR A 312 -11.87 -19.77 -2.75
C THR A 312 -12.70 -18.68 -2.08
N LYS A 313 -13.25 -18.99 -0.90
CA LYS A 313 -13.96 -18.01 -0.06
C LYS A 313 -13.03 -16.92 0.50
N SER A 314 -11.72 -17.15 0.56
CA SER A 314 -10.77 -16.26 1.24
C SER A 314 -9.53 -15.94 0.42
N SER A 315 -9.43 -16.44 -0.81
CA SER A 315 -8.26 -16.24 -1.67
C SER A 315 -8.53 -16.54 -3.13
N ALA A 316 -7.59 -16.16 -4.00
CA ALA A 316 -7.50 -16.57 -5.40
C ALA A 316 -6.03 -16.65 -5.83
N MET A 317 -5.77 -17.39 -6.90
CA MET A 317 -4.50 -17.32 -7.63
C MET A 317 -4.68 -16.40 -8.84
N ILE A 318 -3.85 -15.37 -8.95
CA ILE A 318 -3.87 -14.41 -10.06
C ILE A 318 -2.71 -14.72 -10.98
N HIS A 319 -2.98 -14.82 -12.29
CA HIS A 319 -2.00 -15.23 -13.31
C HIS A 319 -1.75 -14.13 -14.34
N LEU A 320 -0.50 -14.06 -14.79
CA LEU A 320 -0.02 -13.25 -15.90
C LEU A 320 0.86 -14.15 -16.77
N ASP A 321 0.23 -14.72 -17.79
CA ASP A 321 0.82 -15.76 -18.61
C ASP A 321 1.04 -15.27 -20.04
N ALA A 322 2.10 -15.79 -20.65
CA ALA A 322 2.43 -15.72 -22.06
C ALA A 322 2.63 -17.15 -22.59
N TRP A 323 2.61 -17.33 -23.90
CA TRP A 323 2.75 -18.66 -24.49
C TRP A 323 3.36 -18.63 -25.89
N ALA A 324 3.73 -19.82 -26.37
CA ALA A 324 4.21 -20.04 -27.73
C ALA A 324 5.42 -19.15 -28.10
N GLY A 325 6.41 -19.08 -27.18
CA GLY A 325 7.68 -18.39 -27.38
C GLY A 325 7.64 -16.88 -27.18
N THR A 326 6.52 -16.33 -26.70
CA THR A 326 6.42 -14.92 -26.33
C THR A 326 7.29 -14.61 -25.11
N ILE A 327 8.22 -13.67 -25.27
CA ILE A 327 9.11 -13.24 -24.20
C ILE A 327 8.42 -12.11 -23.42
N LEU A 328 7.86 -12.47 -22.27
CA LEU A 328 7.23 -11.54 -21.34
C LEU A 328 8.24 -11.07 -20.29
N HIS A 329 8.84 -9.89 -20.50
CA HIS A 329 9.77 -9.30 -19.52
C HIS A 329 9.03 -8.95 -18.23
N SER A 330 7.92 -8.22 -18.36
CA SER A 330 7.02 -7.95 -17.24
C SER A 330 5.58 -7.71 -17.69
N ALA A 331 4.62 -8.01 -16.84
CA ALA A 331 3.23 -7.61 -16.99
C ALA A 331 2.64 -7.20 -15.65
N GLY A 332 1.50 -6.51 -15.71
CA GLY A 332 0.66 -6.23 -14.56
C GLY A 332 -0.81 -6.34 -14.91
N CYS A 333 -1.62 -6.68 -13.92
CA CYS A 333 -3.06 -6.69 -14.01
C CYS A 333 -3.69 -6.10 -12.75
N THR A 334 -4.94 -5.65 -12.88
CA THR A 334 -5.85 -5.30 -11.79
C THR A 334 -7.08 -6.21 -11.81
N TRP A 335 -7.92 -6.19 -10.78
CA TRP A 335 -9.21 -6.88 -10.82
C TRP A 335 -10.30 -6.22 -9.99
N PHE A 336 -11.51 -6.16 -10.53
CA PHE A 336 -12.70 -5.83 -9.74
C PHE A 336 -13.28 -7.12 -9.15
N ARG A 337 -13.58 -7.11 -7.85
CA ARG A 337 -14.15 -8.26 -7.15
C ARG A 337 -15.65 -8.05 -6.90
N LYS A 338 -16.44 -9.06 -7.25
CA LYS A 338 -17.87 -9.11 -6.97
C LYS A 338 -18.17 -10.25 -5.98
N ALA A 339 -18.75 -9.92 -4.83
CA ALA A 339 -19.28 -10.94 -3.91
C ALA A 339 -20.45 -11.69 -4.57
N THR A 340 -20.63 -12.98 -4.29
CA THR A 340 -21.68 -13.79 -4.95
C THR A 340 -23.07 -13.21 -4.72
N ASP A 341 -23.33 -12.78 -3.49
CA ASP A 341 -24.56 -12.16 -2.98
C ASP A 341 -24.75 -10.69 -3.40
N ASP A 342 -23.77 -10.09 -4.09
CA ASP A 342 -23.90 -8.74 -4.63
C ASP A 342 -24.99 -8.67 -5.71
N GLY A 343 -26.12 -8.05 -5.33
CA GLY A 343 -27.30 -7.84 -6.15
C GLY A 343 -27.25 -6.63 -7.07
N GLU A 344 -26.21 -5.80 -7.00
CA GLU A 344 -26.09 -4.58 -7.82
C GLU A 344 -25.11 -4.78 -8.97
N PHE A 345 -23.95 -5.38 -8.72
CA PHE A 345 -22.96 -5.63 -9.76
C PHE A 345 -23.24 -6.92 -10.53
N GLN A 346 -22.90 -6.93 -11.81
CA GLN A 346 -22.77 -8.13 -12.65
C GLN A 346 -21.43 -8.05 -13.36
N ILE A 347 -20.72 -9.17 -13.45
CA ILE A 347 -19.43 -9.23 -14.13
C ILE A 347 -19.34 -10.48 -15.00
N GLY A 348 -18.44 -10.47 -15.98
CA GLY A 348 -18.13 -11.63 -16.79
C GLY A 348 -16.95 -11.37 -17.71
N SER A 349 -16.72 -12.29 -18.64
CA SER A 349 -15.68 -12.19 -19.66
C SER A 349 -16.18 -12.67 -21.02
N PHE A 350 -15.49 -12.28 -22.07
CA PHE A 350 -15.72 -12.71 -23.45
C PHE A 350 -14.38 -12.89 -24.16
N SER A 351 -14.25 -13.98 -24.92
CA SER A 351 -13.14 -14.19 -25.86
C SER A 351 -13.65 -14.28 -27.29
N THR A 352 -12.92 -13.68 -28.23
CA THR A 352 -13.24 -13.79 -29.67
C THR A 352 -13.16 -15.22 -30.18
N LEU A 353 -12.40 -16.09 -29.50
CA LEU A 353 -12.31 -17.52 -29.82
C LEU A 353 -13.63 -18.26 -29.62
N GLU A 354 -14.56 -17.68 -28.89
CA GLU A 354 -15.91 -18.22 -28.75
C GLU A 354 -16.76 -18.04 -30.01
N ASP A 355 -16.40 -17.10 -30.90
CA ASP A 355 -17.15 -16.78 -32.14
C ASP A 355 -16.41 -17.19 -33.41
N HIS A 356 -15.08 -17.24 -33.39
CA HIS A 356 -14.31 -17.68 -34.55
C HIS A 356 -13.05 -18.45 -34.16
N SER A 357 -12.60 -19.34 -35.06
CA SER A 357 -11.37 -20.09 -34.86
C SER A 357 -10.15 -19.16 -34.89
N TRP A 358 -9.15 -19.45 -34.06
CA TRP A 358 -7.82 -18.84 -34.12
C TRP A 358 -7.20 -18.87 -35.53
N LYS A 359 -7.48 -19.91 -36.31
CA LYS A 359 -6.94 -20.07 -37.69
C LYS A 359 -7.55 -19.08 -38.69
N ASN A 360 -8.67 -18.45 -38.35
CA ASN A 360 -9.42 -17.54 -39.20
C ASN A 360 -9.58 -16.20 -38.45
N PRO A 361 -8.51 -15.40 -38.29
CA PRO A 361 -8.55 -14.14 -37.58
C PRO A 361 -9.55 -13.17 -38.24
N GLN A 362 -10.32 -12.45 -37.42
CA GLN A 362 -11.28 -11.45 -37.87
C GLN A 362 -10.88 -10.07 -37.38
N GLN A 363 -11.10 -9.05 -38.22
CA GLN A 363 -10.84 -7.67 -37.80
C GLN A 363 -11.86 -7.17 -36.78
N LYS A 364 -13.10 -7.64 -36.87
CA LYS A 364 -14.19 -7.20 -36.01
C LYS A 364 -14.89 -8.41 -35.44
N THR A 365 -15.03 -8.44 -34.13
CA THR A 365 -15.77 -9.49 -33.43
C THR A 365 -16.66 -8.82 -32.39
N SER A 366 -17.95 -9.10 -32.46
CA SER A 366 -18.92 -8.55 -31.52
C SER A 366 -19.93 -9.61 -31.09
N ARG A 367 -20.37 -9.52 -29.84
CA ARG A 367 -21.34 -10.46 -29.26
C ARG A 367 -22.33 -9.74 -28.35
N GLU A 368 -23.59 -10.16 -28.40
CA GLU A 368 -24.59 -9.76 -27.42
C GLU A 368 -24.36 -10.51 -26.10
N ILE A 369 -24.05 -9.77 -25.04
CA ILE A 369 -23.93 -10.26 -23.68
C ILE A 369 -25.25 -10.01 -22.96
N LYS A 370 -25.89 -11.08 -22.50
CA LYS A 370 -27.10 -11.00 -21.68
C LYS A 370 -26.73 -10.93 -20.22
N PHE A 371 -27.33 -9.99 -19.50
CA PHE A 371 -27.23 -9.95 -18.05
C PHE A 371 -27.98 -11.13 -17.43
N ALA A 372 -27.42 -11.71 -16.38
CA ALA A 372 -28.06 -12.80 -15.63
C ALA A 372 -29.38 -12.33 -15.00
N ARG A 373 -29.46 -11.04 -14.67
CA ARG A 373 -30.70 -10.36 -14.25
C ARG A 373 -30.83 -9.00 -14.93
N PRO A 374 -32.06 -8.57 -15.28
CA PRO A 374 -32.27 -7.25 -15.84
C PRO A 374 -32.03 -6.16 -14.79
N TYR A 375 -31.54 -5.00 -15.23
CA TYR A 375 -31.49 -3.77 -14.44
C TYR A 375 -32.82 -2.99 -14.58
N ALA A 376 -33.11 -2.12 -13.61
CA ALA A 376 -34.30 -1.25 -13.66
C ALA A 376 -34.22 -0.19 -14.79
N SER A 377 -33.02 0.25 -15.11
CA SER A 377 -32.66 1.12 -16.23
C SER A 377 -31.36 0.62 -16.86
N PRO A 378 -30.98 1.03 -18.09
CA PRO A 378 -29.68 0.69 -18.64
C PRO A 378 -28.54 0.99 -17.64
N PRO A 379 -27.68 0.00 -17.33
CA PRO A 379 -26.58 0.15 -16.37
C PRO A 379 -25.40 0.91 -17.00
N GLU A 380 -24.43 1.29 -16.17
CA GLU A 380 -23.07 1.58 -16.65
C GLU A 380 -22.34 0.27 -16.92
N VAL A 381 -21.54 0.22 -17.99
CA VAL A 381 -20.76 -0.97 -18.38
C VAL A 381 -19.30 -0.59 -18.62
N VAL A 382 -18.42 -1.17 -17.82
CA VAL A 382 -16.96 -1.08 -17.98
C VAL A 382 -16.49 -2.30 -18.75
N VAL A 383 -15.64 -2.10 -19.76
CA VAL A 383 -14.98 -3.18 -20.51
C VAL A 383 -13.48 -2.91 -20.55
N TRP A 384 -12.67 -3.91 -20.23
CA TRP A 384 -11.22 -3.84 -20.37
C TRP A 384 -10.62 -5.15 -20.88
N LEU A 385 -9.45 -5.07 -21.47
CA LEU A 385 -8.69 -6.16 -22.05
C LEU A 385 -8.08 -7.04 -20.95
N ASN A 386 -8.20 -8.34 -21.11
CA ASN A 386 -7.54 -9.33 -20.26
C ASN A 386 -6.74 -10.38 -21.05
N SER A 387 -6.85 -10.40 -22.38
CA SER A 387 -6.07 -11.29 -23.23
C SER A 387 -5.85 -10.70 -24.61
N LEU A 388 -4.67 -10.93 -25.19
CA LEU A 388 -4.32 -10.56 -26.56
C LEU A 388 -3.44 -11.63 -27.23
N ASP A 389 -3.69 -11.90 -28.51
CA ASP A 389 -2.82 -12.69 -29.42
C ASP A 389 -2.73 -11.96 -30.77
N MET A 390 -1.63 -11.27 -30.99
CA MET A 390 -1.43 -10.39 -32.16
C MET A 390 -0.15 -10.74 -32.93
N ASP A 391 -0.23 -10.64 -34.26
CA ASP A 391 0.91 -10.96 -35.13
C ASP A 391 2.10 -10.03 -34.92
N LYS A 392 3.30 -10.60 -34.83
CA LYS A 392 4.53 -9.82 -34.59
C LYS A 392 4.98 -8.95 -35.75
N ASN A 393 4.50 -9.22 -36.97
CA ASN A 393 4.93 -8.50 -38.18
C ASN A 393 3.96 -7.38 -38.56
N LYS A 394 2.97 -7.10 -37.70
CA LYS A 394 1.90 -6.13 -37.90
C LYS A 394 1.71 -5.30 -36.66
N ASN A 395 1.38 -4.02 -36.82
CA ASN A 395 1.13 -3.14 -35.67
C ASN A 395 0.05 -3.73 -34.75
N TRP A 396 0.23 -3.55 -33.46
CA TRP A 396 -0.64 -4.10 -32.42
C TRP A 396 -1.73 -3.10 -32.11
N ARG A 397 -2.86 -3.28 -32.79
CA ARG A 397 -4.05 -2.43 -32.70
C ARG A 397 -5.23 -3.20 -32.18
N LEU A 398 -5.79 -2.81 -31.05
CA LEU A 398 -6.92 -3.51 -30.44
C LEU A 398 -7.76 -2.51 -29.66
N LYS A 399 -9.08 -2.65 -29.74
CA LYS A 399 -10.03 -1.86 -28.97
C LYS A 399 -11.15 -2.74 -28.43
N ALA A 400 -11.43 -2.61 -27.14
CA ALA A 400 -12.56 -3.20 -26.46
C ALA A 400 -13.61 -2.13 -26.15
N THR A 401 -14.87 -2.35 -26.53
CA THR A 401 -15.97 -1.42 -26.24
C THR A 401 -17.26 -2.15 -25.90
N ALA A 402 -18.16 -1.44 -25.19
CA ALA A 402 -19.56 -1.82 -25.04
C ALA A 402 -20.45 -0.84 -25.81
N THR A 403 -21.45 -1.36 -26.53
CA THR A 403 -22.51 -0.56 -27.17
C THR A 403 -23.87 -1.20 -26.91
N ASN A 404 -24.95 -0.55 -27.36
CA ASN A 404 -26.32 -1.09 -27.26
C ASN A 404 -26.67 -1.54 -25.82
N ILE A 405 -26.26 -0.76 -24.82
CA ILE A 405 -26.51 -1.07 -23.42
C ILE A 405 -28.01 -0.89 -23.15
N THR A 406 -28.66 -1.98 -22.76
CA THR A 406 -30.07 -2.05 -22.41
C THR A 406 -30.22 -2.56 -20.98
N THR A 407 -31.44 -2.66 -20.48
CA THR A 407 -31.70 -3.26 -19.17
C THR A 407 -31.34 -4.74 -19.11
N THR A 408 -31.32 -5.45 -20.24
CA THR A 408 -31.16 -6.92 -20.32
C THR A 408 -29.80 -7.37 -20.83
N GLY A 409 -29.00 -6.46 -21.40
CA GLY A 409 -27.70 -6.81 -21.96
C GLY A 409 -27.03 -5.67 -22.69
N PHE A 410 -25.91 -5.96 -23.34
CA PHE A 410 -25.16 -5.03 -24.17
C PHE A 410 -24.42 -5.79 -25.28
N THR A 411 -23.91 -5.08 -26.28
CA THR A 411 -23.00 -5.66 -27.28
C THR A 411 -21.56 -5.35 -26.89
N ILE A 412 -20.73 -6.38 -26.69
CA ILE A 412 -19.29 -6.23 -26.52
C ILE A 412 -18.60 -6.31 -27.89
N HIS A 413 -17.57 -5.50 -28.11
CA HIS A 413 -16.74 -5.51 -29.32
C HIS A 413 -15.27 -5.68 -28.96
N LEU A 414 -14.56 -6.50 -29.74
CA LEU A 414 -13.12 -6.69 -29.68
C LEU A 414 -12.58 -6.55 -31.11
N ASP A 415 -12.22 -5.32 -31.45
CA ASP A 415 -11.95 -4.92 -32.82
C ASP A 415 -10.48 -4.53 -33.02
N THR A 416 -9.94 -4.88 -34.17
CA THR A 416 -8.70 -4.37 -34.72
C THR A 416 -8.96 -3.63 -36.05
N TRP A 417 -7.95 -2.98 -36.60
CA TRP A 417 -8.08 -2.20 -37.83
C TRP A 417 -6.79 -2.15 -38.65
N ALA A 418 -6.91 -1.58 -39.86
CA ALA A 418 -5.85 -1.48 -40.85
C ALA A 418 -5.29 -2.86 -41.24
N ASP A 419 -3.98 -3.04 -41.17
CA ASP A 419 -3.30 -4.27 -41.57
C ASP A 419 -2.99 -5.22 -40.40
N SER A 420 -3.45 -4.86 -39.20
CA SER A 420 -3.26 -5.62 -37.97
C SER A 420 -3.94 -6.99 -38.06
N VAL A 421 -3.28 -8.02 -37.52
CA VAL A 421 -3.81 -9.38 -37.45
C VAL A 421 -4.02 -9.75 -35.99
N LEU A 422 -5.30 -9.86 -35.60
CA LEU A 422 -5.75 -10.27 -34.28
C LEU A 422 -6.20 -11.73 -34.33
N TYR A 423 -5.38 -12.63 -33.81
CA TYR A 423 -5.73 -14.05 -33.74
C TYR A 423 -6.77 -14.32 -32.66
N SER A 424 -6.64 -13.64 -31.51
CA SER A 424 -7.66 -13.62 -30.47
C SER A 424 -7.52 -12.41 -29.57
N ALA A 425 -8.62 -12.01 -28.94
CA ALA A 425 -8.64 -11.11 -27.80
C ALA A 425 -9.59 -11.64 -26.72
N GLY A 426 -9.38 -11.15 -25.50
CA GLY A 426 -10.30 -11.33 -24.39
C GLY A 426 -10.55 -9.99 -23.69
N ALA A 427 -11.77 -9.83 -23.18
CA ALA A 427 -12.12 -8.75 -22.28
C ALA A 427 -12.94 -9.25 -21.10
N ALA A 428 -12.74 -8.60 -19.95
CA ALA A 428 -13.65 -8.68 -18.82
C ALA A 428 -14.57 -7.45 -18.81
N TRP A 429 -15.77 -7.63 -18.27
CA TRP A 429 -16.77 -6.57 -18.16
C TRP A 429 -17.38 -6.50 -16.76
N ILE A 430 -17.78 -5.30 -16.38
CA ILE A 430 -18.44 -4.98 -15.11
C ILE A 430 -19.65 -4.11 -15.42
N ALA A 431 -20.82 -4.47 -14.92
CA ALA A 431 -22.05 -3.72 -15.04
C ALA A 431 -22.62 -3.37 -13.65
N TYR A 432 -23.16 -2.16 -13.51
CA TYR A 432 -23.78 -1.70 -12.26
C TYR A 432 -24.86 -0.63 -12.53
N PRO A 433 -25.83 -0.42 -11.63
CA PRO A 433 -26.89 0.57 -11.85
C PRO A 433 -26.30 1.96 -12.06
N ALA A 434 -26.72 2.68 -13.10
CA ALA A 434 -26.13 3.98 -13.43
C ALA A 434 -26.32 5.04 -12.33
N ASN A 435 -27.32 4.88 -11.48
CA ASN A 435 -27.59 5.73 -10.32
C ASN A 435 -26.97 5.23 -9.00
N LYS A 436 -26.11 4.20 -9.03
CA LYS A 436 -25.50 3.64 -7.83
C LYS A 436 -24.60 4.68 -7.17
N SER A 437 -24.84 4.94 -5.88
CA SER A 437 -24.01 5.87 -5.10
C SER A 437 -22.65 5.25 -4.77
N GLY A 438 -21.64 6.11 -4.60
CA GLY A 438 -20.31 5.65 -4.20
C GLY A 438 -19.56 4.86 -5.27
N VAL A 439 -19.95 4.98 -6.54
CA VAL A 439 -19.23 4.42 -7.69
C VAL A 439 -19.34 5.35 -8.89
N THR A 440 -18.27 5.46 -9.66
CA THR A 440 -18.29 6.06 -10.99
C THR A 440 -17.29 5.32 -11.88
N SER A 441 -17.50 5.33 -13.18
CA SER A 441 -16.61 4.68 -14.13
C SER A 441 -16.55 5.50 -15.42
N GLY A 442 -15.58 5.17 -16.26
CA GLY A 442 -15.43 5.83 -17.55
C GLY A 442 -14.21 5.32 -18.30
N SER A 443 -13.81 6.05 -19.33
CA SER A 443 -12.64 5.74 -20.14
C SER A 443 -11.86 6.99 -20.50
N TYR A 444 -10.55 6.82 -20.71
CA TYR A 444 -9.67 7.86 -21.21
C TYR A 444 -8.70 7.28 -22.23
N GLN A 445 -8.15 8.14 -23.09
CA GLN A 445 -7.19 7.75 -24.11
C GLN A 445 -6.17 8.86 -24.36
N THR A 446 -5.03 8.50 -24.93
CA THR A 446 -4.03 9.47 -25.40
C THR A 446 -4.60 10.36 -26.52
N PRO A 447 -4.11 11.59 -26.70
CA PRO A 447 -4.55 12.47 -27.79
C PRO A 447 -4.21 11.90 -29.17
N ASP A 448 -5.14 11.94 -30.12
CA ASP A 448 -4.90 11.48 -31.48
C ASP A 448 -3.85 12.35 -32.19
N GLY A 449 -2.85 11.72 -32.82
CA GLY A 449 -1.86 12.40 -33.68
C GLY A 449 -0.76 13.19 -32.96
N ASN A 450 -0.77 13.29 -31.63
CA ASN A 450 0.27 13.93 -30.81
C ASN A 450 0.66 13.10 -29.58
N THR A 451 0.58 11.77 -29.71
CA THR A 451 0.90 10.84 -28.63
C THR A 451 2.39 10.88 -28.30
N GLN A 452 2.68 11.11 -27.02
CA GLN A 452 4.04 11.08 -26.50
C GLN A 452 4.33 9.73 -25.86
N LEU A 453 5.58 9.50 -25.46
CA LEU A 453 5.90 8.29 -24.70
C LEU A 453 5.29 8.36 -23.28
N GLN A 454 5.20 9.55 -22.68
CA GLN A 454 4.46 9.76 -21.43
C GLN A 454 3.24 10.64 -21.73
N ASN A 455 2.05 10.19 -21.37
CA ASN A 455 0.81 10.95 -21.51
C ASN A 455 0.10 10.97 -20.17
N SER A 456 -0.54 12.09 -19.88
CA SER A 456 -1.33 12.25 -18.68
C SER A 456 -2.52 13.15 -18.92
N GLY A 457 -3.51 13.09 -18.03
CA GLY A 457 -4.63 14.01 -18.01
C GLY A 457 -5.38 13.88 -16.69
N THR A 458 -6.48 14.61 -16.57
CA THR A 458 -7.29 14.63 -15.35
C THR A 458 -8.71 14.20 -15.66
N ILE A 459 -9.30 13.44 -14.76
CA ILE A 459 -10.72 13.07 -14.77
C ILE A 459 -11.37 13.70 -13.55
N LYS A 460 -12.49 14.40 -13.76
CA LYS A 460 -13.35 14.88 -12.69
C LYS A 460 -14.41 13.81 -12.39
N PHE A 461 -14.53 13.41 -11.13
CA PHE A 461 -15.64 12.58 -10.68
C PHE A 461 -16.91 13.43 -10.50
N PRO A 462 -18.11 12.87 -10.71
CA PRO A 462 -19.35 13.62 -10.47
C PRO A 462 -19.41 14.12 -9.02
N ASP A 463 -19.81 15.38 -8.83
CA ASP A 463 -19.82 16.01 -7.52
C ASP A 463 -20.73 15.23 -6.55
N GLY A 464 -20.26 15.01 -5.31
CA GLY A 464 -21.00 14.28 -4.28
C GLY A 464 -20.97 12.75 -4.40
N THR A 465 -20.30 12.18 -5.41
CA THR A 465 -20.16 10.71 -5.57
C THR A 465 -19.46 10.07 -4.36
N PHE A 466 -18.42 10.74 -3.84
CA PHE A 466 -17.54 10.20 -2.82
C PHE A 466 -17.43 11.14 -1.62
N GLN A 467 -17.53 10.57 -0.42
CA GLN A 467 -17.34 11.29 0.86
C GLN A 467 -15.90 11.15 1.40
N ARG A 468 -15.14 10.20 0.87
CA ARG A 468 -13.72 9.93 1.15
C ARG A 468 -13.02 9.50 -0.13
N THR A 469 -11.70 9.55 -0.17
CA THR A 469 -10.92 9.14 -1.34
C THR A 469 -11.32 7.72 -1.78
N PRO A 470 -11.81 7.52 -3.01
CA PRO A 470 -12.22 6.22 -3.49
C PRO A 470 -11.02 5.35 -3.86
N LYS A 471 -11.22 4.03 -3.94
CA LYS A 471 -10.31 3.16 -4.68
C LYS A 471 -10.58 3.30 -6.17
N VAL A 472 -9.52 3.24 -6.97
CA VAL A 472 -9.59 3.33 -8.43
C VAL A 472 -8.89 2.12 -9.03
N LEU A 473 -9.57 1.42 -9.92
CA LEU A 473 -9.00 0.37 -10.75
C LEU A 473 -8.96 0.82 -12.20
N ILE A 474 -7.85 0.56 -12.89
CA ILE A 474 -7.61 0.95 -14.28
C ILE A 474 -7.04 -0.23 -15.07
N ALA A 475 -7.56 -0.46 -16.27
CA ALA A 475 -7.06 -1.48 -17.19
C ALA A 475 -7.21 -1.03 -18.65
N PHE A 476 -6.38 -1.57 -19.53
CA PHE A 476 -6.35 -1.20 -20.94
C PHE A 476 -7.70 -1.48 -21.60
N SER A 477 -8.18 -0.54 -22.39
CA SER A 477 -9.34 -0.71 -23.28
C SER A 477 -8.96 -0.54 -24.75
N SER A 478 -7.81 0.08 -25.04
CA SER A 478 -7.26 0.11 -26.39
C SER A 478 -5.74 0.21 -26.43
N LEU A 479 -5.17 -0.25 -27.53
CA LEU A 479 -3.76 -0.19 -27.87
C LEU A 479 -3.62 0.13 -29.37
N ASP A 480 -2.70 1.01 -29.74
CA ASP A 480 -2.19 1.18 -31.11
C ASP A 480 -0.68 1.41 -31.02
N VAL A 481 0.08 0.33 -31.23
CA VAL A 481 1.54 0.30 -31.04
C VAL A 481 2.22 -0.28 -32.28
N ASP A 482 3.35 0.33 -32.67
CA ASP A 482 4.17 -0.15 -33.78
C ASP A 482 4.86 -1.48 -33.45
N TYR A 483 4.86 -2.41 -34.40
CA TYR A 483 5.40 -3.77 -34.18
C TYR A 483 6.93 -3.85 -34.18
N SER A 484 7.63 -2.85 -34.72
CA SER A 484 9.08 -2.91 -34.94
C SER A 484 9.89 -2.77 -33.65
N ARG A 485 9.22 -2.51 -32.52
CA ARG A 485 9.78 -2.23 -31.19
C ARG A 485 9.03 -3.07 -30.17
N ASN A 486 9.61 -3.32 -29.00
CA ASN A 486 8.89 -4.06 -27.96
C ASN A 486 7.62 -3.30 -27.55
N LEU A 487 6.59 -4.04 -27.16
CA LEU A 487 5.39 -3.47 -26.56
C LEU A 487 5.70 -3.14 -25.11
N ARG A 488 5.80 -1.84 -24.78
CA ARG A 488 6.06 -1.37 -23.42
C ARG A 488 5.10 -0.27 -23.04
N LEU A 489 4.10 -0.61 -22.25
CA LEU A 489 3.06 0.32 -21.79
C LEU A 489 2.62 0.01 -20.38
N LYS A 490 2.37 1.06 -19.60
CA LYS A 490 1.82 0.97 -18.25
C LYS A 490 0.77 2.06 -18.04
N LEU A 491 -0.24 1.71 -17.26
CA LEU A 491 -1.23 2.64 -16.76
C LEU A 491 -0.86 3.10 -15.36
N GLY A 492 -1.27 4.30 -14.99
CA GLY A 492 -1.16 4.81 -13.63
C GLY A 492 -2.29 5.77 -13.30
N ALA A 493 -2.56 5.92 -12.01
CA ALA A 493 -3.39 6.99 -11.48
C ALA A 493 -2.72 7.56 -10.23
N ASP A 494 -2.76 8.88 -10.07
CA ASP A 494 -2.35 9.56 -8.85
C ASP A 494 -3.31 10.70 -8.52
N SER A 495 -3.03 11.41 -7.43
CA SER A 495 -3.83 12.54 -6.98
C SER A 495 -5.32 12.20 -6.87
N VAL A 496 -5.61 10.94 -6.51
CA VAL A 496 -6.98 10.45 -6.36
C VAL A 496 -7.58 11.15 -5.14
N SER A 497 -8.73 11.78 -5.35
CA SER A 497 -9.51 12.48 -4.34
C SER A 497 -10.99 12.19 -4.53
N THR A 498 -11.83 12.74 -3.67
CA THR A 498 -13.29 12.69 -3.84
C THR A 498 -13.77 13.40 -5.12
N GLN A 499 -12.95 14.28 -5.70
CA GLN A 499 -13.31 15.12 -6.84
C GLN A 499 -12.80 14.59 -8.18
N GLY A 500 -11.84 13.66 -8.18
CA GLY A 500 -11.20 13.21 -9.41
C GLY A 500 -9.88 12.48 -9.20
N MET A 501 -9.20 12.24 -10.32
CA MET A 501 -7.88 11.65 -10.37
C MET A 501 -7.08 12.20 -11.55
N ASN A 502 -5.76 12.14 -11.46
CA ASN A 502 -4.89 12.23 -12.62
C ASN A 502 -4.62 10.82 -13.15
N TRP A 503 -4.72 10.66 -14.47
CA TRP A 503 -4.40 9.41 -15.15
C TRP A 503 -3.09 9.54 -15.92
N HIS A 504 -2.42 8.40 -16.08
CA HIS A 504 -1.16 8.28 -16.82
C HIS A 504 -1.20 7.09 -17.77
N ILE A 505 -0.67 7.28 -18.97
CA ILE A 505 -0.36 6.24 -19.94
C ILE A 505 1.10 6.45 -20.35
N GLY A 506 1.98 5.59 -19.84
CA GLY A 506 3.42 5.67 -20.05
C GLY A 506 3.94 4.48 -20.86
N GLY A 507 4.60 4.74 -21.98
CA GLY A 507 5.56 3.83 -22.58
C GLY A 507 6.97 4.09 -22.06
N TRP A 508 7.95 3.28 -22.45
CA TRP A 508 9.35 3.53 -22.13
C TRP A 508 10.29 2.94 -23.17
N SER A 509 11.58 3.31 -23.06
CA SER A 509 12.63 2.90 -23.98
C SER A 509 12.29 3.31 -25.43
N ASP A 510 12.37 2.39 -26.38
CA ASP A 510 12.16 2.63 -27.81
C ASP A 510 10.75 2.27 -28.32
N THR A 511 9.77 2.03 -27.43
CA THR A 511 8.39 1.79 -27.83
C THR A 511 7.84 2.97 -28.64
N LYS A 512 7.21 2.66 -29.78
CA LYS A 512 6.55 3.64 -30.64
C LYS A 512 5.04 3.51 -30.49
N LEU A 513 4.50 4.38 -29.66
CA LEU A 513 3.08 4.45 -29.30
C LEU A 513 2.34 5.40 -30.26
N TYR A 514 1.27 4.91 -30.92
CA TYR A 514 0.36 5.76 -31.71
C TYR A 514 -0.82 6.23 -30.86
N SER A 515 -1.43 5.33 -30.09
CA SER A 515 -2.39 5.67 -29.06
C SER A 515 -2.58 4.51 -28.07
N ALA A 516 -3.13 4.81 -26.91
CA ALA A 516 -3.63 3.80 -26.00
C ALA A 516 -4.77 4.39 -25.16
N GLY A 517 -5.63 3.51 -24.66
CA GLY A 517 -6.78 3.86 -23.86
C GLY A 517 -6.98 2.90 -22.71
N ALA A 518 -7.65 3.39 -21.68
CA ALA A 518 -8.00 2.62 -20.50
C ALA A 518 -9.44 2.89 -20.08
N SER A 519 -10.03 1.87 -19.46
CA SER A 519 -11.28 2.00 -18.72
C SER A 519 -10.94 2.03 -17.23
N TYR A 520 -11.70 2.80 -16.46
CA TYR A 520 -11.56 2.87 -15.01
C TYR A 520 -12.89 2.65 -14.29
N ILE A 521 -12.80 2.16 -13.06
CA ILE A 521 -13.89 2.18 -12.08
C ILE A 521 -13.35 2.70 -10.76
N ALA A 522 -14.03 3.70 -10.19
CA ALA A 522 -13.75 4.28 -8.89
C ALA A 522 -14.91 3.95 -7.94
N PHE A 523 -14.63 3.47 -6.72
CA PHE A 523 -15.66 3.04 -5.78
C PHE A 523 -15.24 3.19 -4.32
N ASN A 524 -16.23 3.35 -3.43
CA ASN A 524 -16.03 3.34 -1.98
C ASN A 524 -15.64 1.94 -1.48
N THR A 525 -14.81 1.89 -0.43
CA THR A 525 -14.45 0.64 0.26
C THR A 525 -14.78 0.59 1.72
#